data_AF-A0A7Y5X2P6-F1
#
_entry.id   AF-A0A7Y5X2P6-F1
#
_cell.length_a   1.000
_cell.length_b   1.000
_cell.length_c   1.000
_cell.angle_alpha   90.00
_cell.angle_beta   90.00
_cell.angle_gamma   90.00
#
_symmetry.space_group_name_H-M   'P 1'
#
loop_
_entity.id
_entity.type
_entity.pdbx_description
1 polymer ?
#
loop_
_entity_poly.entity_id
_entity_poly.type
_entity_poly.pdbx_seq_one_letter_code
_entity_poly.pdbx_strand_id
1 'polypeptide(L)'
;MASVKDVERLADDLQELVDDLRNEVKDSTDFARLMQIADEISEHADNAAQTFSSVNDTLMSRLNELGGTKKSSGSSQSKSQSTSSS
;
A
#
# COMPACT_ATOMS: atom_id res chain seq x y z
N MET A 1 -0.68 -11.02 -0.61
CA MET A 1 0.01 -9.72 -0.72
C MET A 1 -0.86 -8.86 -1.59
N ALA A 2 -1.32 -7.71 -1.08
CA ALA A 2 -2.03 -6.76 -1.91
C ALA A 2 -1.12 -6.34 -3.07
N SER A 3 -1.66 -6.43 -4.28
CA SER A 3 -0.98 -6.16 -5.53
C SER A 3 -1.60 -4.94 -6.21
N VAL A 4 -0.93 -4.40 -7.23
CA VAL A 4 -1.48 -3.30 -8.05
C VAL A 4 -2.84 -3.67 -8.65
N LYS A 5 -3.08 -4.96 -8.94
CA LYS A 5 -4.39 -5.44 -9.41
C LYS A 5 -5.49 -5.37 -8.35
N ASP A 6 -5.14 -5.50 -7.08
CA ASP A 6 -6.10 -5.35 -5.98
C ASP A 6 -6.47 -3.87 -5.79
N VAL A 7 -5.54 -2.96 -6.10
CA VAL A 7 -5.80 -1.52 -6.17
C VAL A 7 -6.71 -1.16 -7.35
N GLU A 8 -6.47 -1.72 -8.54
CA GLU A 8 -7.31 -1.48 -9.73
C GLU A 8 -8.77 -1.91 -9.48
N ARG A 9 -8.98 -3.13 -8.97
CA ARG A 9 -10.32 -3.63 -8.65
C ARG A 9 -11.06 -2.74 -7.65
N LEU A 10 -10.36 -2.30 -6.62
CA LEU A 10 -10.95 -1.47 -5.60
C LEU A 10 -11.32 -0.07 -6.09
N ALA A 11 -10.55 0.46 -7.05
CA ALA A 11 -10.88 1.70 -7.73
C ALA A 11 -12.14 1.53 -8.61
N ASP A 12 -12.26 0.40 -9.32
CA ASP A 12 -13.44 0.07 -10.11
C ASP A 12 -14.69 -0.07 -9.22
N ASP A 13 -14.59 -0.80 -8.10
CA ASP A 13 -15.68 -1.00 -7.13
C ASP A 13 -16.16 0.35 -6.53
N LEU A 14 -15.22 1.24 -6.18
CA LEU A 14 -15.56 2.59 -5.70
C LEU A 14 -16.25 3.44 -6.77
N GLN A 15 -15.84 3.30 -8.04
CA GLN A 15 -16.47 4.02 -9.14
C GLN A 15 -17.91 3.57 -9.35
N GLU A 16 -18.16 2.25 -9.32
CA GLU A 16 -19.50 1.67 -9.43
C GLU A 16 -20.43 2.18 -8.33
N LEU A 17 -19.98 2.17 -7.07
CA LEU A 17 -20.77 2.68 -5.94
C LEU A 17 -21.10 4.18 -6.07
N VAL A 18 -20.16 4.99 -6.57
CA VAL A 18 -20.40 6.43 -6.79
C VAL A 18 -21.40 6.65 -7.93
N ASP A 19 -21.35 5.83 -8.98
CA ASP A 19 -22.33 5.91 -10.06
C ASP A 19 -23.72 5.46 -9.60
N ASP A 20 -23.82 4.43 -8.78
CA ASP A 20 -25.07 4.00 -8.14
C ASP A 20 -25.65 5.11 -7.25
N LEU A 21 -24.83 5.77 -6.44
CA LEU A 21 -25.25 6.93 -5.65
C LEU A 21 -25.82 8.04 -6.53
N ARG A 22 -25.15 8.35 -7.65
CA ARG A 22 -25.57 9.41 -8.58
C ARG A 22 -26.86 9.06 -9.31
N ASN A 23 -27.06 7.79 -9.65
CA ASN A 23 -28.27 7.30 -10.30
C ASN A 23 -29.45 7.33 -9.32
N GLU A 24 -29.24 6.88 -8.09
CA GLU A 24 -30.27 6.93 -7.03
C GLU A 24 -30.72 8.37 -6.80
N VAL A 25 -29.79 9.32 -6.58
CA VAL A 25 -30.14 10.75 -6.40
C VAL A 25 -30.98 11.32 -7.56
N LYS A 26 -30.80 10.82 -8.79
CA LYS A 26 -31.51 11.30 -9.98
C LYS A 26 -32.88 10.66 -10.18
N ASP A 27 -33.00 9.35 -9.95
CA ASP A 27 -34.19 8.57 -10.33
C ASP A 27 -35.13 8.28 -9.15
N SER A 28 -34.64 8.23 -7.91
CA SER A 28 -35.46 8.02 -6.72
C SER A 28 -34.83 8.61 -5.45
N THR A 29 -35.58 9.44 -4.73
CA THR A 29 -35.11 9.97 -3.43
C THR A 29 -35.25 8.95 -2.30
N ASP A 30 -34.81 7.70 -2.50
CA ASP A 30 -34.75 6.72 -1.43
C ASP A 30 -33.53 7.01 -0.54
N PHE A 31 -33.78 7.81 0.50
CA PHE A 31 -32.76 8.15 1.49
C PHE A 31 -32.17 6.92 2.21
N ALA A 32 -32.91 5.83 2.37
CA ALA A 32 -32.38 4.62 2.98
C ALA A 32 -31.35 3.96 2.06
N ARG A 33 -31.63 3.92 0.75
CA ARG A 33 -30.69 3.41 -0.25
C ARG A 33 -29.44 4.28 -0.37
N LEU A 34 -29.60 5.60 -0.37
CA LEU A 34 -28.48 6.55 -0.37
C LEU A 34 -27.57 6.37 0.84
N MET A 35 -28.15 6.15 2.02
CA MET A 35 -27.38 5.94 3.25
C MET A 35 -26.62 4.61 3.21
N GLN A 36 -27.24 3.54 2.68
CA GLN A 36 -26.56 2.27 2.47
C GLN A 36 -25.37 2.39 1.51
N ILE A 37 -25.54 3.07 0.38
CA ILE A 37 -24.45 3.26 -0.59
C ILE A 37 -23.30 4.07 0.04
N ALA A 38 -23.61 5.09 0.85
CA ALA A 38 -22.59 5.87 1.55
C ALA A 38 -21.80 5.04 2.59
N ASP A 39 -22.47 4.14 3.31
CA ASP A 39 -21.80 3.21 4.22
C ASP A 39 -20.87 2.25 3.45
N GLU A 40 -21.35 1.70 2.33
CA GLU A 40 -20.55 0.80 1.46
C GLU A 40 -19.32 1.52 0.87
N ILE A 41 -19.46 2.78 0.41
CA ILE A 41 -18.34 3.61 -0.03
C ILE A 41 -17.32 3.81 1.10
N SER A 42 -17.78 4.03 2.33
CA SER A 42 -16.90 4.26 3.49
C SER A 42 -16.07 3.03 3.83
N GLU A 43 -16.68 1.83 3.80
CA GLU A 43 -15.95 0.57 4.00
C GLU A 43 -14.92 0.32 2.89
N HIS A 44 -15.29 0.55 1.62
CA HIS A 44 -14.36 0.37 0.50
C HIS A 44 -13.22 1.38 0.54
N ALA A 45 -13.48 2.62 0.96
CA ALA A 45 -12.46 3.64 1.12
C ALA A 45 -11.45 3.28 2.23
N ASP A 46 -11.90 2.73 3.36
CA ASP A 46 -11.00 2.27 4.42
C ASP A 46 -10.16 1.07 3.94
N ASN A 47 -10.78 0.12 3.25
CA ASN A 47 -10.06 -1.02 2.66
C ASN A 47 -8.99 -0.54 1.67
N ALA A 48 -9.28 0.53 0.91
CA ALA A 48 -8.33 1.13 -0.02
C ALA A 48 -7.13 1.72 0.71
N ALA A 49 -7.38 2.50 1.75
CA ALA A 49 -6.31 3.06 2.57
C ALA A 49 -5.38 1.96 3.14
N GLN A 50 -5.96 0.87 3.65
CA GLN A 50 -5.18 -0.27 4.16
C GLN A 50 -4.36 -0.95 3.07
N THR A 51 -4.98 -1.19 1.91
CA THR A 51 -4.32 -1.81 0.75
C THR A 51 -3.16 -0.97 0.24
N PHE A 52 -3.34 0.35 0.08
CA PHE A 52 -2.27 1.26 -0.32
C PHE A 52 -1.14 1.31 0.72
N SER A 53 -1.46 1.33 2.01
CA SER A 53 -0.45 1.28 3.08
C SER A 53 0.39 0.01 2.96
N SER A 54 -0.24 -1.15 2.80
CA SER A 54 0.46 -2.44 2.67
C SER A 54 1.36 -2.50 1.43
N VAL A 55 0.89 -1.95 0.30
CA VAL A 55 1.69 -1.85 -0.93
C VAL A 55 2.89 -0.93 -0.73
N ASN A 56 2.69 0.23 -0.09
CA ASN A 56 3.77 1.17 0.20
C ASN A 56 4.83 0.56 1.11
N ASP A 57 4.41 -0.13 2.18
CA ASP A 57 5.32 -0.81 3.10
C ASP A 57 6.15 -1.88 2.38
N THR A 58 5.50 -2.69 1.52
CA THR A 58 6.17 -3.71 0.71
C THR A 58 7.18 -3.09 -0.25
N LEU A 59 6.84 -1.97 -0.89
CA LEU A 59 7.73 -1.25 -1.80
C LEU A 59 8.95 -0.70 -1.05
N MET A 60 8.73 -0.07 0.10
CA MET A 60 9.79 0.50 0.93
C MET A 60 10.72 -0.58 1.49
N SER A 61 10.18 -1.74 1.91
CA SER A 61 11.01 -2.89 2.30
C SER A 61 11.92 -3.35 1.17
N ARG A 62 11.39 -3.53 -0.05
CA ARG A 62 12.20 -3.91 -1.22
C ARG A 62 13.25 -2.86 -1.55
N LEU A 63 12.89 -1.58 -1.52
CA LEU A 63 13.82 -0.48 -1.75
C LEU A 63 14.96 -0.48 -0.73
N ASN A 64 14.67 -0.77 0.54
CA ASN A 64 15.69 -0.84 1.59
C ASN A 64 16.59 -2.07 1.43
N GLU A 65 16.05 -3.22 1.03
CA GLU A 65 16.84 -4.42 0.67
C GLU A 65 17.77 -4.16 -0.53
N LEU A 66 17.25 -3.55 -1.60
CA LEU A 66 18.06 -3.18 -2.78
C LEU A 66 19.08 -2.07 -2.47
N GLY A 67 18.70 -1.07 -1.66
CA GLY A 67 19.56 0.03 -1.24
C GLY A 67 20.67 -0.39 -0.26
N GLY A 68 20.41 -1.42 0.55
CA GLY A 68 21.35 -2.00 1.51
C GLY A 68 22.47 -2.85 0.90
N THR A 69 22.39 -3.19 -0.40
CA THR A 69 23.37 -4.07 -1.06
C THR A 69 24.63 -3.33 -1.57
N LYS A 70 24.76 -2.01 -1.32
CA LYS A 70 26.00 -1.24 -1.55
C LYS A 70 26.77 -0.96 -0.25
N LYS A 71 27.18 -2.00 0.48
CA LYS A 71 28.37 -1.88 1.34
C LYS A 71 29.05 -3.23 1.57
N SER A 72 30.31 -3.28 1.13
CA SER A 72 31.33 -4.27 1.46
C SER A 72 31.43 -5.52 0.57
N SER A 73 31.69 -5.30 -0.72
CA SER A 73 32.62 -6.17 -1.46
C SER A 73 33.85 -5.35 -1.84
N GLY A 74 34.98 -5.63 -1.19
CA GLY A 74 36.32 -5.21 -1.64
C GLY A 74 37.07 -4.21 -0.77
N SER A 75 37.91 -4.72 0.14
CA SER A 75 39.34 -4.36 0.27
C SER A 75 39.91 -5.12 1.50
N SER A 76 40.52 -6.29 1.30
CA SER A 76 41.97 -6.42 1.07
C SER A 76 42.82 -6.09 2.30
N GLN A 77 43.22 -7.14 3.01
CA GLN A 77 44.63 -7.49 3.25
C GLN A 77 45.51 -6.59 4.14
N SER A 78 46.22 -7.27 5.05
CA SER A 78 47.40 -6.84 5.84
C SER A 78 47.06 -6.08 7.13
N LYS A 79 47.66 -6.32 8.29
CA LYS A 79 48.98 -6.90 8.58
C LYS A 79 49.04 -7.25 10.08
N SER A 80 49.62 -8.39 10.38
CA SER A 80 50.08 -8.82 11.69
C SER A 80 50.97 -7.76 12.35
N GLN A 81 50.80 -7.47 13.65
CA GLN A 81 51.96 -7.31 14.55
C GLN A 81 51.58 -7.40 16.03
N SER A 82 52.13 -8.42 16.66
CA SER A 82 52.30 -8.63 18.10
C SER A 82 53.04 -7.47 18.76
N THR A 83 52.67 -7.08 19.99
CA THR A 83 53.63 -6.75 21.06
C THR A 83 52.94 -6.70 22.43
N SER A 84 53.44 -7.58 23.30
CA SER A 84 53.34 -7.62 24.75
C SER A 84 54.02 -6.43 25.45
N SER A 85 53.51 -6.04 26.62
CA SER A 85 54.28 -5.51 27.77
C SER A 85 53.29 -5.28 28.93
N SER A 86 53.30 -6.12 29.98
CA SER A 86 54.14 -6.03 31.20
C SER A 86 53.54 -5.08 32.24
#